data_AF-A0A7C9U382-F1
#
_entry.id   AF-A0A7C9U382-F1
#
_cell.length_a   1.000
_cell.length_b   1.000
_cell.length_c   1.000
_cell.angle_alpha   90.00
_cell.angle_beta   90.00
_cell.angle_gamma   90.00
#
_symmetry.space_group_name_H-M   'P 1'
#
loop_
_entity.id
_entity.type
_entity.pdbx_description
1 polymer ?
#
loop_
_entity_poly.entity_id
_entity_poly.type
_entity_poly.pdbx_seq_one_letter_code
_entity_poly.pdbx_strand_id
1 'polypeptide(L)'
;MEYFSKVSFSQEEIASFVGVNRNTVSEWRNGRSIPNLDPARTARLCIAMKCSLQELVDLFQPEESTPSLELHEELEKITSKRKKRGRPFKKEES
;
A
#
# COMPACT_ATOMS: atom_id res chain seq x y z
N MET A 1 15.42 -10.03 -7.15
CA MET A 1 14.68 -9.85 -5.88
C MET A 1 14.73 -11.15 -5.08
N GLU A 2 15.49 -11.19 -3.98
CA GLU A 2 15.61 -12.37 -3.09
C GLU A 2 14.39 -12.62 -2.18
N TYR A 3 13.37 -11.75 -2.22
CA TYR A 3 12.22 -11.89 -1.31
C TYR A 3 11.26 -13.01 -1.73
N PHE A 4 11.02 -13.17 -3.03
CA PHE A 4 10.13 -14.22 -3.55
C PHE A 4 10.67 -15.63 -3.43
N SER A 5 11.98 -15.83 -3.19
CA SER A 5 12.56 -17.16 -2.97
C SER A 5 12.24 -17.73 -1.59
N LYS A 6 11.82 -16.89 -0.64
CA LYS A 6 11.39 -17.29 0.71
C LYS A 6 9.90 -17.65 0.80
N VAL A 7 9.14 -17.41 -0.27
CA VAL A 7 7.71 -17.72 -0.34
C VAL A 7 7.54 -19.16 -0.83
N SER A 8 6.71 -19.94 -0.14
CA SER A 8 6.47 -21.36 -0.45
C SER A 8 5.59 -21.60 -1.68
N PHE A 9 4.93 -20.57 -2.19
CA PHE A 9 4.01 -20.67 -3.32
C PHE A 9 4.73 -20.49 -4.65
N SER A 10 4.33 -21.29 -5.64
CA SER A 10 4.71 -21.13 -7.05
C SER A 10 4.08 -19.86 -7.65
N GLN A 11 4.60 -19.42 -8.82
CA GLN A 11 4.03 -18.28 -9.53
C GLN A 11 2.58 -18.52 -9.96
N GLU A 12 2.23 -19.76 -10.30
CA GLU A 12 0.87 -20.16 -10.69
C GLU A 12 -0.10 -20.13 -9.51
N GLU A 13 0.32 -20.61 -8.34
CA GLU A 13 -0.49 -20.54 -7.13
C GLU A 13 -0.73 -19.10 -6.68
N ILE A 14 0.30 -18.25 -6.70
CA ILE A 14 0.15 -16.81 -6.39
C ILE A 14 -0.80 -16.16 -7.39
N ALA A 15 -0.63 -16.43 -8.68
CA ALA A 15 -1.46 -15.86 -9.74
C ALA A 15 -2.93 -16.27 -9.58
N SER A 16 -3.18 -17.56 -9.36
CA SER A 16 -4.53 -18.09 -9.12
C SER A 16 -5.17 -17.51 -7.87
N PHE A 17 -4.41 -17.39 -6.78
CA PHE A 17 -4.92 -16.87 -5.51
C PHE A 17 -5.29 -15.38 -5.61
N VAL A 18 -4.39 -14.58 -6.18
CA VAL A 18 -4.59 -13.13 -6.36
C VAL A 18 -5.62 -12.83 -7.47
N GLY A 19 -5.79 -13.75 -8.43
CA GLY A 19 -6.71 -13.58 -9.56
C GLY A 19 -6.09 -12.81 -10.72
N VAL A 20 -4.81 -13.07 -11.03
CA VAL A 20 -4.06 -12.47 -12.15
C VAL A 20 -3.45 -13.55 -13.03
N ASN A 21 -2.87 -13.16 -14.16
CA ASN A 21 -2.13 -14.09 -15.01
C ASN A 21 -0.77 -14.44 -14.40
N ARG A 22 -0.31 -15.68 -14.61
CA ARG A 22 1.05 -16.12 -14.21
C ARG A 22 2.13 -15.15 -14.73
N ASN A 23 1.99 -14.67 -15.97
CA ASN A 23 2.95 -13.75 -16.57
C ASN A 23 3.06 -12.44 -15.76
N THR A 24 1.94 -11.92 -15.25
CA THR A 24 1.91 -10.74 -14.39
C THR A 24 2.75 -10.93 -13.12
N VAL A 25 2.62 -12.09 -12.45
CA VAL A 25 3.46 -12.43 -11.29
C VAL A 25 4.94 -12.56 -11.69
N SER A 26 5.22 -13.11 -12.87
CA SER A 26 6.59 -13.18 -13.39
C SER A 26 7.18 -11.79 -13.62
N GLU A 27 6.42 -10.85 -14.17
CA GLU A 27 6.88 -9.46 -14.35
C GLU A 27 7.16 -8.76 -13.02
N TRP A 28 6.27 -8.91 -12.04
CA TRP A 28 6.47 -8.40 -10.68
C TRP A 28 7.76 -8.93 -10.05
N ARG A 29 7.98 -10.25 -10.12
CA ARG A 29 9.19 -10.88 -9.56
C ARG A 29 10.49 -10.43 -10.20
N ASN A 30 10.43 -10.06 -11.48
CA ASN A 30 11.56 -9.56 -12.24
C ASN A 30 11.70 -8.03 -12.16
N GLY A 31 10.84 -7.34 -11.39
CA GLY A 31 10.84 -5.88 -11.29
C GLY A 31 10.47 -5.16 -12.59
N ARG A 32 9.78 -5.84 -13.51
CA ARG A 32 9.36 -5.25 -14.80
C ARG A 32 8.08 -4.44 -14.69
N SER A 33 7.28 -4.66 -13.65
CA SER A 33 6.06 -3.93 -13.36
C SER A 33 5.74 -3.96 -11.87
N ILE A 34 4.89 -3.03 -11.43
CA ILE A 34 4.36 -2.97 -10.06
C ILE A 34 2.92 -3.50 -10.01
N PRO A 35 2.46 -4.06 -8.87
CA PRO A 35 1.08 -4.50 -8.71
C PRO A 35 0.10 -3.32 -8.74
N ASN A 36 -0.71 -3.22 -9.79
CA ASN A 36 -1.86 -2.32 -9.85
C ASN A 36 -3.14 -3.12 -9.62
N LEU A 37 -3.56 -3.20 -8.36
CA LEU A 37 -4.62 -4.10 -7.89
C LEU A 37 -5.64 -3.32 -7.07
N ASP A 38 -6.91 -3.76 -7.09
CA ASP A 38 -7.91 -3.29 -6.14
C ASP A 38 -7.58 -3.76 -4.70
N PRO A 39 -8.14 -3.11 -3.66
CA PRO A 39 -7.79 -3.42 -2.27
C PRO A 39 -7.96 -4.91 -1.88
N ALA A 40 -8.96 -5.59 -2.43
CA ALA A 40 -9.19 -7.01 -2.09
C ALA A 40 -8.09 -7.90 -2.68
N ARG A 41 -7.64 -7.63 -3.90
CA ARG A 41 -6.52 -8.35 -4.52
C ARG A 41 -5.18 -7.98 -3.88
N THR A 42 -4.98 -6.72 -3.49
CA THR A 42 -3.79 -6.30 -2.75
C THR A 42 -3.68 -7.05 -1.42
N ALA A 43 -4.78 -7.19 -0.68
CA ALA A 43 -4.79 -7.96 0.56
C ALA A 43 -4.40 -9.45 0.34
N ARG A 44 -4.90 -10.07 -0.74
CA ARG A 44 -4.50 -11.43 -1.12
C ARG A 44 -3.03 -11.53 -1.44
N LEU A 45 -2.48 -10.55 -2.16
CA LEU A 45 -1.05 -10.51 -2.49
C LEU A 45 -0.19 -10.42 -1.22
N CYS A 46 -0.54 -9.53 -0.28
CA CYS A 46 0.13 -9.42 1.02
C CYS A 46 0.13 -10.76 1.78
N ILE A 47 -1.02 -11.45 1.83
CA ILE A 47 -1.14 -12.76 2.49
C ILE A 47 -0.27 -13.82 1.80
N ALA A 48 -0.32 -13.89 0.47
CA ALA A 48 0.48 -14.84 -0.31
C ALA A 48 1.98 -14.62 -0.12
N MET A 49 2.40 -13.36 -0.03
CA MET A 49 3.79 -12.97 0.20
C MET A 49 4.22 -12.97 1.67
N LYS A 50 3.27 -13.14 2.60
CA LYS A 50 3.47 -13.07 4.06
C LYS A 50 4.12 -11.75 4.49
N CYS A 51 3.68 -10.64 3.90
CA CYS A 51 4.14 -9.31 4.23
C CYS A 51 2.97 -8.38 4.56
N SER A 52 3.26 -7.30 5.28
CA SER A 52 2.35 -6.17 5.48
C SER A 52 2.22 -5.34 4.20
N LEU A 53 1.24 -4.43 4.17
CA LEU A 53 1.10 -3.47 3.08
C LEU A 53 2.32 -2.54 2.98
N GLN A 54 2.88 -2.11 4.12
CA GLN A 54 4.08 -1.26 4.13
C GLN A 54 5.26 -2.00 3.49
N GLU A 55 5.53 -3.23 3.92
CA GLU A 55 6.57 -4.05 3.31
C GLU A 55 6.32 -4.29 1.82
N LEU A 56 5.06 -4.38 1.39
CA LEU A 56 4.74 -4.46 -0.04
C LEU A 56 5.13 -3.18 -0.79
N VAL A 57 4.92 -2.00 -0.20
CA VAL A 57 5.40 -0.72 -0.75
C VAL A 57 6.92 -0.71 -0.80
N ASP A 58 7.60 -1.12 0.27
CA ASP A 58 9.06 -1.18 0.34
C ASP A 58 9.66 -2.09 -0.76
N LEU A 59 8.94 -3.14 -1.16
CA LEU A 59 9.38 -4.10 -2.17
C LEU A 59 9.21 -3.61 -3.61
N PHE A 60 8.14 -2.85 -3.89
CA PHE A 60 7.76 -2.48 -5.26
C PHE A 60 7.95 -1.00 -5.58
N GLN A 61 7.94 -0.13 -4.56
CA GLN A 61 8.02 1.32 -4.65
C GLN A 61 8.83 1.88 -3.45
N PRO A 62 10.12 1.50 -3.32
CA PRO A 62 10.93 1.88 -2.16
C PRO A 62 11.12 3.40 -2.03
N GLU A 63 11.11 4.15 -3.15
CA GLU A 63 11.14 5.61 -3.13
C GLU A 63 9.88 6.27 -2.54
N GLU A 64 8.75 5.56 -2.53
CA GLU A 64 7.50 6.01 -1.90
C GLU A 64 7.30 5.38 -0.51
N SER A 65 8.30 4.67 0.01
CA SER A 65 8.26 4.11 1.35
C SER A 65 8.37 5.23 2.38
N THR A 66 7.22 5.66 2.88
CA THR A 66 7.12 6.56 4.03
C THR A 66 6.71 5.76 5.26
N PRO A 67 7.51 5.76 6.34
CA PRO A 67 7.13 5.11 7.59
C PRO A 67 5.82 5.66 8.16
N SER A 68 5.07 4.81 8.86
CA SER A 68 3.77 5.19 9.43
C SER A 68 3.84 6.42 10.35
N LEU A 69 4.94 6.61 11.08
CA LEU A 69 5.18 7.77 11.95
C LEU A 69 5.16 9.08 11.17
N GLU A 70 5.87 9.15 10.03
CA GLU A 70 5.93 10.36 9.21
C GLU A 70 4.57 10.68 8.56
N LEU A 71 3.83 9.64 8.14
CA LEU A 71 2.47 9.79 7.62
C LEU A 71 1.51 10.35 8.67
N HIS A 72 1.63 9.91 9.92
CA HIS A 72 0.83 10.46 11.03
C HIS A 72 1.15 11.93 11.27
N GLU A 73 2.42 12.32 11.29
CA GLU A 73 2.82 13.73 11.41
C GLU A 73 2.29 14.58 10.26
N GLU A 74 2.35 14.08 9.03
CA GLU A 74 1.83 14.77 7.86
C GLU A 74 0.31 15.00 7.98
N LEU A 75 -0.43 13.97 8.38
CA LEU A 75 -1.87 14.06 8.61
C LEU A 75 -2.20 15.05 9.73
N GLU A 76 -1.43 15.06 10.82
CA GLU A 76 -1.57 16.03 11.90
C GLU A 76 -1.32 17.47 11.43
N LYS A 77 -0.31 17.71 10.58
CA LYS A 77 -0.03 19.02 9.98
C LYS A 77 -1.20 19.48 9.09
N ILE A 78 -1.78 18.57 8.30
CA ILE A 78 -2.95 18.86 7.44
C ILE A 78 -4.19 19.18 8.27
N THR A 79 -4.48 18.37 9.29
CA THR A 79 -5.67 18.52 10.14
C THR A 79 -5.58 19.74 11.07
N SER A 80 -4.40 20.04 11.61
CA SER A 80 -4.15 21.25 12.42
C SER A 80 -4.35 22.55 11.63
N LYS A 81 -4.01 22.55 10.33
CA LYS A 81 -4.29 23.68 9.43
C LYS A 81 -5.80 23.90 9.23
N ARG A 82 -6.64 22.85 9.25
CA ARG A 82 -8.11 22.99 9.17
C ARG A 82 -8.70 23.64 10.43
N LYS A 83 -8.23 23.27 11.63
CA LYS A 83 -8.73 23.80 12.91
C LYS A 83 -8.46 25.30 13.08
N LYS A 84 -7.35 25.81 12.54
CA LYS A 84 -7.03 27.26 12.55
C LYS A 84 -7.80 28.09 11.51
N ARG A 85 -8.44 27.47 10.51
CA ARG A 85 -9.21 28.15 9.45
C ARG A 85 -10.72 28.23 9.73
N GLY A 86 -11.18 27.68 10.85
CA GLY A 86 -12.57 27.82 11.31
C GLY A 86 -12.86 29.25 11.76
N ARG A 87 -13.44 30.05 10.86
CA ARG A 87 -14.05 31.36 11.14
C ARG A 87 -15.01 31.26 12.35
N PRO A 88 -15.01 32.22 13.29
CA PRO A 88 -15.94 32.17 14.41
C PRO A 88 -17.38 32.25 13.87
N PHE A 89 -18.19 31.25 14.19
CA PHE A 89 -19.65 31.32 14.05
C PHE A 89 -20.13 32.40 15.02
N LYS A 90 -20.50 33.58 14.51
CA LYS A 90 -21.31 34.53 15.29
C LYS A 90 -22.63 33.82 15.58
N LYS A 91 -22.92 33.56 16.85
CA LYS A 91 -24.29 33.33 17.29
C LYS A 91 -24.99 34.68 17.18
N GLU A 92 -25.89 34.82 16.20
CA GLU A 92 -26.92 35.85 16.27
C GLU A 92 -27.88 35.43 17.38
N GLU A 93 -27.84 36.19 18.46
CA GLU A 93 -28.76 36.15 19.58
C GLU A 93 -30.06 36.83 19.14
N SER A 94 -31.20 36.16 19.33
CA SER A 94 -32.53 36.71 19.12
C SER A 94 -33.49 36.19 20.18
#